data_AF-D8GTG7-F1
#
_entry.id   AF-D8GTG7-F1
#
_cell.length_a   1.000
_cell.length_b   1.000
_cell.length_c   1.000
_cell.angle_alpha   90.00
_cell.angle_beta   90.00
_cell.angle_gamma   90.00
#
_symmetry.space_group_name_H-M   'P 1'
#
loop_
_entity.id
_entity.type
_entity.pdbx_description
1 polymer ?
#
loop_
_entity_poly.entity_id
_entity_poly.type
_entity_poly.pdbx_seq_one_letter_code
_entity_poly.pdbx_strand_id
1 'polypeptide(L)'
;MLNFIANLRIRHKIFAMISLFIIGFIVFGTYAFYSLSKIKINGTTYNNIIEKKDLVSDVLPPPEYIIESYLISYQLLGESNSANVSDLIKQGDKLEKQYYERHKYWERTLSQGQLKQYFISDSYKYADEFFKIRDSDFIPQIKLGNKQEAESLLNGSMSKAYREHRQSIDKVVNLADKDSQQIEKQTSSYVYKMTVILILVAVFISIIVILFSIIISKNITIPLKSAVSNLKVISQGDFSNDVSKISLNRKDEIGDISRTIHSMQLSLKSLIDSIKKKSLRIEEAVQTVFKNIKALNINVEEISSTTEEIVAQMEETSASSEEISASVQELTKETKFIDNKSLEGKNSAAEISSRADKIKVNITGSREKANEIFIKTKKELEKAIEDSKVVDKISILSDTIIQITDQTNLLALNAAIEAARAGEQGKGFNVVADEIRKLADESKTTVIKIQDLTKKVVESVNKLSLSSNKLLDFMLTDVNGDYNKILNVSGKYDEDAKFVDTLVSQFRVTTSNLLTSIEDVSNTIEQVAKANNEGTLATTNISDRILDIIEQVNSIAESTKASKEISKDLKQDISKFKI
;
A
#
# COMPACT_ATOMS: atom_id res chain seq x y z
N MET A 1 2.33 58.58 -18.60
CA MET A 1 2.83 58.89 -17.24
C MET A 1 2.25 57.96 -16.15
N LEU A 2 0.94 57.69 -16.13
CA LEU A 2 0.30 56.85 -15.10
C LEU A 2 0.84 55.40 -14.99
N ASN A 3 1.17 54.74 -16.10
CA ASN A 3 1.77 53.39 -16.09
C ASN A 3 3.21 53.37 -15.59
N PHE A 4 3.95 54.47 -15.78
CA PHE A 4 5.30 54.60 -15.25
C PHE A 4 5.26 54.74 -13.73
N ILE A 5 4.40 55.64 -13.23
CA ILE A 5 4.17 55.78 -11.79
C ILE A 5 3.69 54.45 -11.21
N ALA A 6 2.79 53.72 -11.87
CA ALA A 6 2.29 52.45 -11.36
C ALA A 6 3.40 51.40 -11.11
N ASN A 7 4.42 51.34 -11.95
CA ASN A 7 5.50 50.36 -11.86
C ASN A 7 6.69 50.79 -10.98
N LEU A 8 6.70 52.03 -10.48
CA LEU A 8 7.68 52.44 -9.48
C LEU A 8 7.38 51.77 -8.14
N ARG A 9 8.43 51.30 -7.48
CA ARG A 9 8.35 50.83 -6.10
C ARG A 9 7.76 51.91 -5.18
N ILE A 10 7.04 51.49 -4.15
CA ILE A 10 6.36 52.39 -3.19
C ILE A 10 7.34 53.40 -2.60
N ARG A 11 8.56 52.95 -2.26
CA ARG A 11 9.65 53.82 -1.79
C ARG A 11 9.92 54.97 -2.75
N HIS A 12 10.10 54.70 -4.05
CA HIS A 12 10.41 55.72 -5.04
C HIS A 12 9.25 56.71 -5.26
N LYS A 13 8.00 56.25 -5.15
CA LYS A 13 6.81 57.12 -5.21
C LYS A 13 6.81 58.14 -4.07
N ILE A 14 7.06 57.68 -2.84
CA ILE A 14 7.11 58.54 -1.65
C ILE A 14 8.28 59.53 -1.73
N PHE A 15 9.48 59.06 -2.13
CA PHE A 15 10.64 59.92 -2.33
C PHE A 15 10.37 61.03 -3.37
N ALA A 16 9.75 60.71 -4.50
CA ALA A 16 9.41 61.70 -5.52
C ALA A 16 8.46 62.80 -5.00
N MET A 17 7.48 62.43 -4.17
CA MET A 17 6.54 63.38 -3.56
C MET A 17 7.24 64.32 -2.57
N ILE A 18 8.11 63.77 -1.72
CA ILE A 18 8.88 64.56 -0.73
C ILE A 18 9.84 65.51 -1.45
N SER A 19 10.56 65.03 -2.47
CA SER A 19 11.48 65.88 -3.26
C SER A 19 10.75 67.04 -3.92
N LEU A 20 9.54 66.81 -4.46
CA LEU A 20 8.73 67.86 -5.08
C LEU A 20 8.34 68.96 -4.07
N PHE A 21 7.97 68.57 -2.86
CA PHE A 21 7.64 69.51 -1.78
C PHE A 21 8.86 70.33 -1.34
N ILE A 22 10.02 69.67 -1.15
CA ILE A 22 11.27 70.34 -0.77
C ILE A 22 11.69 71.37 -1.84
N ILE A 23 11.64 70.99 -3.12
CA ILE A 23 11.97 71.90 -4.23
C ILE A 23 11.04 73.12 -4.21
N GLY A 24 9.73 72.91 -4.06
CA GLY A 24 8.76 74.00 -3.96
C GLY A 24 9.04 74.94 -2.78
N PHE A 25 9.38 74.39 -1.61
CA PHE A 25 9.72 75.18 -0.43
C PHE A 25 10.97 76.03 -0.62
N ILE A 26 12.02 75.49 -1.26
CA ILE A 26 13.24 76.23 -1.58
C ILE A 26 12.94 77.40 -2.54
N VAL A 27 12.14 77.16 -3.59
CA VAL A 27 11.75 78.21 -4.55
C VAL A 27 10.95 79.33 -3.86
N PHE A 28 10.02 78.97 -2.98
CA PHE A 28 9.25 79.95 -2.21
C PHE A 28 10.14 80.76 -1.26
N GLY A 29 11.01 80.10 -0.49
CA GLY A 29 11.89 80.74 0.47
C GLY A 29 12.90 81.69 -0.17
N THR A 30 13.50 81.29 -1.29
CA THR A 30 14.44 82.13 -2.05
C THR A 30 13.76 83.39 -2.62
N TYR A 31 12.54 83.25 -3.17
CA TYR A 31 11.78 84.39 -3.67
C TYR A 31 11.34 85.35 -2.56
N ALA A 32 10.89 84.81 -1.42
CA ALA A 32 10.54 85.59 -0.24
C ALA A 32 11.74 86.41 0.28
N PHE A 33 12.91 85.77 0.39
CA PHE A 33 14.13 86.43 0.83
C PHE A 33 14.55 87.58 -0.12
N TYR A 34 14.51 87.33 -1.44
CA TYR A 34 14.78 88.36 -2.45
C TYR A 34 13.84 89.57 -2.31
N SER A 35 12.53 89.32 -2.14
CA SER A 35 11.51 90.36 -1.93
C SER A 35 11.78 91.23 -0.69
N LEU A 36 12.05 90.60 0.46
CA LEU A 36 12.35 91.28 1.73
C LEU A 36 13.62 92.14 1.67
N SER A 37 14.64 91.70 0.94
CA SER A 37 15.92 92.41 0.85
C SER A 37 15.82 93.83 0.25
N LYS A 38 14.80 94.11 -0.57
CA LYS A 38 14.59 95.44 -1.18
C LYS A 38 13.84 96.44 -0.31
N ILE A 39 13.08 95.97 0.68
CA ILE A 39 12.11 96.78 1.45
C ILE A 39 12.59 97.04 2.89
N LYS A 40 13.53 96.23 3.40
CA LYS A 40 14.04 96.35 4.78
C LYS A 40 14.63 97.74 5.05
N ILE A 41 14.66 98.16 6.31
CA ILE A 41 15.38 99.35 6.81
C ILE A 41 16.83 99.32 6.28
N ASN A 42 17.31 100.45 5.71
CA ASN A 42 18.52 100.61 4.87
C ASN A 42 18.43 100.05 3.44
N GLY A 43 17.26 99.61 3.00
CA GLY A 43 17.00 99.25 1.60
C GLY A 43 16.95 100.49 0.70
N THR A 44 17.21 100.28 -0.60
CA THR A 44 17.29 101.37 -1.59
C THR A 44 16.04 102.26 -1.60
N THR A 45 14.86 101.67 -1.37
CA THR A 45 13.59 102.40 -1.40
C THR A 45 13.32 103.16 -0.10
N TYR A 46 13.78 102.65 1.04
CA TYR A 46 13.66 103.33 2.34
C TYR A 46 14.54 104.58 2.41
N ASN A 47 15.78 104.50 1.91
CA ASN A 47 16.72 105.63 1.92
C ASN A 47 16.19 106.82 1.09
N ASN A 48 15.62 106.56 -0.10
CA ASN A 48 15.06 107.60 -0.96
C ASN A 48 13.86 108.35 -0.35
N ILE A 49 13.07 107.70 0.52
CA ILE A 49 11.93 108.33 1.19
C ILE A 49 12.42 109.27 2.32
N ILE A 50 13.45 108.87 3.07
CA ILE A 50 14.01 109.70 4.15
C ILE A 50 14.70 110.95 3.60
N GLU A 51 15.53 110.86 2.55
CA GLU A 51 16.26 112.01 2.01
C GLU A 51 15.35 113.20 1.63
N LYS A 52 14.17 112.92 1.07
CA LYS A 52 13.22 113.99 0.67
C LYS A 52 12.47 114.57 1.86
N LYS A 53 12.24 113.79 2.90
CA LYS A 53 11.57 114.23 4.13
C LYS A 53 12.50 115.11 4.97
N ASP A 54 13.80 114.80 4.99
CA ASP A 54 14.82 115.64 5.62
C ASP A 54 14.92 117.00 4.90
N LEU A 55 14.87 117.03 3.56
CA LEU A 55 14.89 118.28 2.78
C LEU A 55 13.75 119.26 3.11
N VAL A 56 12.52 118.76 3.27
CA VAL A 56 11.37 119.61 3.66
C VAL A 56 11.56 120.18 5.07
N SER A 57 12.14 119.40 5.98
CA SER A 57 12.35 119.80 7.37
C SER A 57 13.42 120.89 7.54
N ASP A 58 14.36 121.01 6.60
CA ASP A 58 15.44 122.02 6.60
C ASP A 58 15.05 123.36 5.96
N VAL A 59 13.86 123.48 5.38
CA VAL A 59 13.40 124.68 4.67
C VAL A 59 12.36 125.47 5.50
N LEU A 60 11.79 124.87 6.55
CA LEU A 60 10.76 125.49 7.39
C LEU A 60 10.90 125.09 8.87
N PRO A 61 11.31 126.03 9.76
CA PRO A 61 12.40 127.02 9.68
C PRO A 61 13.60 126.58 10.58
N PRO A 62 14.92 126.86 10.40
CA PRO A 62 15.75 127.73 9.52
C PRO A 62 16.75 126.82 8.70
N PRO A 63 17.97 127.16 8.19
CA PRO A 63 18.64 128.42 7.82
C PRO A 63 18.29 128.96 6.43
N GLU A 64 17.74 128.13 5.53
CA GLU A 64 17.55 128.47 4.11
C GLU A 64 16.37 129.40 3.83
N TYR A 65 15.61 129.76 4.87
CA TYR A 65 14.51 130.71 4.75
C TYR A 65 14.87 132.00 5.48
N ILE A 66 15.20 133.06 4.73
CA ILE A 66 15.77 134.31 5.28
C ILE A 66 14.77 135.18 6.07
N ILE A 67 13.63 134.62 6.47
CA ILE A 67 12.58 135.33 7.21
C ILE A 67 13.09 135.90 8.54
N GLU A 68 13.93 135.16 9.25
CA GLU A 68 14.55 135.65 10.50
C GLU A 68 15.51 136.82 10.21
N SER A 69 16.31 136.74 9.15
CA SER A 69 17.21 137.82 8.71
C SER A 69 16.44 139.09 8.32
N TYR A 70 15.28 138.93 7.68
CA TYR A 70 14.40 140.04 7.34
C TYR A 70 13.75 140.67 8.56
N LEU A 71 13.34 139.87 9.55
CA LEU A 71 12.80 140.36 10.82
C LEU A 71 13.83 141.18 11.60
N ILE A 72 15.09 140.72 11.67
CA ILE A 72 16.18 141.47 12.32
C ILE A 72 16.38 142.83 11.64
N SER A 73 16.24 142.89 10.32
CA SER A 73 16.37 144.15 9.58
C SER A 73 15.26 145.15 9.96
N TYR A 74 14.03 144.71 10.21
CA TYR A 74 12.98 145.58 10.80
C TYR A 74 13.28 146.02 12.23
N GLN A 75 13.82 145.13 13.05
CA GLN A 75 14.20 145.46 14.43
C GLN A 75 15.30 146.54 14.47
N LEU A 76 16.27 146.46 13.54
CA LEU A 76 17.33 147.47 13.41
C LEU A 76 16.80 148.87 13.10
N LEU A 77 15.73 149.00 12.31
CA LEU A 77 15.13 150.29 11.96
C LEU A 77 14.48 150.99 13.18
N GLY A 78 13.80 150.21 14.02
CA GLY A 78 13.11 150.69 15.22
C GLY A 78 14.04 151.02 16.39
N GLU A 79 15.26 150.46 16.40
CA GLU A 79 16.18 150.60 17.53
C GLU A 79 16.87 151.97 17.53
N SER A 80 17.08 152.51 18.73
CA SER A 80 17.74 153.81 18.95
C SER A 80 18.93 153.69 19.91
N ASN A 81 19.03 152.59 20.66
CA ASN A 81 20.16 152.27 21.51
C ASN A 81 21.30 151.62 20.70
N SER A 82 22.46 152.27 20.67
CA SER A 82 23.62 151.81 19.88
C SER A 82 24.15 150.42 20.28
N ALA A 83 24.02 150.03 21.55
CA ALA A 83 24.41 148.70 22.01
C ALA A 83 23.50 147.60 21.41
N ASN A 84 22.19 147.84 21.40
CA ASN A 84 21.21 146.91 20.83
C ASN A 84 21.34 146.82 19.31
N VAL A 85 21.62 147.94 18.63
CA VAL A 85 21.92 147.93 17.18
C VAL A 85 23.11 147.01 16.88
N SER A 86 24.18 147.08 17.68
CA SER A 86 25.35 146.23 17.47
C SER A 86 25.06 144.74 17.69
N ASP A 87 24.22 144.38 18.67
CA ASP A 87 23.86 142.98 18.92
C ASP A 87 22.91 142.43 17.85
N LEU A 88 21.96 143.24 17.36
CA LEU A 88 21.09 142.87 16.25
C LEU A 88 21.89 142.64 14.96
N ILE A 89 22.90 143.47 14.67
CA ILE A 89 23.82 143.23 13.55
C ILE A 89 24.52 141.89 13.69
N LYS A 90 25.11 141.58 14.86
CA LYS A 90 25.78 140.28 15.10
C LYS A 90 24.84 139.09 14.92
N GLN A 91 23.57 139.21 15.33
CA GLN A 91 22.58 138.16 15.11
C GLN A 91 22.27 138.00 13.62
N GLY A 92 22.13 139.10 12.88
CA GLY A 92 22.00 139.10 11.42
C GLY A 92 23.18 138.40 10.73
N ASP A 93 24.41 138.69 11.14
CA ASP A 93 25.63 138.08 10.59
C ASP A 93 25.67 136.56 10.84
N LYS A 94 25.21 136.12 12.02
CA LYS A 94 25.13 134.69 12.35
C LYS A 94 24.13 133.96 11.44
N LEU A 95 22.95 134.54 11.22
CA LEU A 95 21.93 133.94 10.37
C LEU A 95 22.37 133.85 8.91
N GLU A 96 23.03 134.91 8.42
CA GLU A 96 23.63 134.90 7.08
C GLU A 96 24.68 133.78 6.95
N LYS A 97 25.57 133.63 7.93
CA LYS A 97 26.57 132.55 7.91
C LYS A 97 25.92 131.17 7.86
N GLN A 98 24.87 130.95 8.66
CA GLN A 98 24.14 129.67 8.68
C GLN A 98 23.43 129.40 7.36
N TYR A 99 22.88 130.43 6.71
CA TYR A 99 22.31 130.34 5.37
C TYR A 99 23.36 129.83 4.37
N TYR A 100 24.51 130.49 4.26
CA TYR A 100 25.55 130.08 3.31
C TYR A 100 26.14 128.67 3.58
N GLU A 101 26.27 128.26 4.85
CA GLU A 101 26.72 126.91 5.20
C GLU A 101 25.71 125.84 4.78
N ARG A 102 24.41 126.06 5.01
CA ARG A 102 23.37 125.11 4.62
C ARG A 102 23.20 125.05 3.10
N HIS A 103 23.40 126.18 2.45
CA HIS A 103 23.30 126.28 1.00
C HIS A 103 24.32 125.39 0.31
N LYS A 104 25.58 125.47 0.75
CA LYS A 104 26.68 124.61 0.25
C LYS A 104 26.45 123.13 0.48
N TYR A 105 25.81 122.74 1.59
CA TYR A 105 25.45 121.34 1.83
C TYR A 105 24.46 120.86 0.76
N TRP A 106 23.40 121.62 0.53
CA TRP A 106 22.38 121.22 -0.43
C TRP A 106 22.82 121.33 -1.88
N GLU A 107 23.73 122.24 -2.21
CA GLU A 107 24.38 122.30 -3.52
C GLU A 107 25.07 120.97 -3.88
N ARG A 108 25.68 120.29 -2.89
CA ARG A 108 26.37 119.00 -3.08
C ARG A 108 25.43 117.81 -3.06
N THR A 109 24.40 117.84 -2.21
CA THR A 109 23.54 116.68 -1.94
C THR A 109 22.34 116.59 -2.89
N LEU A 110 21.76 117.71 -3.32
CA LEU A 110 20.61 117.66 -4.23
C LEU A 110 21.02 117.16 -5.62
N SER A 111 20.25 116.21 -6.14
CA SER A 111 20.32 115.74 -7.52
C SER A 111 19.84 116.83 -8.50
N GLN A 112 20.35 116.79 -9.74
CA GLN A 112 19.98 117.75 -10.78
C GLN A 112 18.47 117.70 -11.06
N GLY A 113 17.82 118.87 -11.19
CA GLY A 113 16.40 118.96 -11.50
C GLY A 113 15.77 120.29 -11.08
N GLN A 114 14.46 120.42 -11.30
CA GLN A 114 13.70 121.63 -10.95
C GLN A 114 13.79 121.98 -9.46
N LEU A 115 13.83 120.97 -8.58
CA LEU A 115 13.98 121.18 -7.14
C LEU A 115 15.32 121.84 -6.80
N LYS A 116 16.41 121.37 -7.41
CA LYS A 116 17.74 121.97 -7.26
C LYS A 116 17.80 123.38 -7.85
N GLN A 117 17.17 123.60 -8.99
CA GLN A 117 17.12 124.92 -9.61
C GLN A 117 16.43 125.95 -8.71
N TYR A 118 15.20 125.67 -8.23
CA TYR A 118 14.48 126.62 -7.39
C TYR A 118 15.17 126.83 -6.03
N PHE A 119 15.76 125.77 -5.46
CA PHE A 119 16.37 125.83 -4.14
C PHE A 119 17.78 126.43 -4.15
N ILE A 120 18.65 125.93 -5.03
CA ILE A 120 20.07 126.27 -5.03
C ILE A 120 20.36 127.50 -5.92
N SER A 121 19.56 127.74 -6.95
CA SER A 121 19.80 128.87 -7.86
C SER A 121 18.86 130.04 -7.58
N ASP A 122 17.55 129.84 -7.70
CA ASP A 122 16.58 130.95 -7.69
C ASP A 122 16.42 131.55 -6.30
N SER A 123 16.19 130.71 -5.28
CA SER A 123 16.08 131.15 -3.88
C SER A 123 17.35 131.86 -3.39
N TYR A 124 18.51 131.30 -3.74
CA TYR A 124 19.82 131.85 -3.37
C TYR A 124 20.10 133.20 -3.96
N LYS A 125 19.81 133.40 -5.25
CA LYS A 125 20.01 134.67 -5.92
C LYS A 125 19.38 135.83 -5.14
N TYR A 126 18.14 135.65 -4.68
CA TYR A 126 17.40 136.68 -3.95
C TYR A 126 17.80 136.78 -2.48
N ALA A 127 18.20 135.68 -1.84
CA ALA A 127 18.79 135.73 -0.50
C ALA A 127 20.13 136.48 -0.48
N ASP A 128 21.00 136.19 -1.44
CA ASP A 128 22.30 136.84 -1.62
C ASP A 128 22.12 138.34 -1.92
N GLU A 129 21.14 138.70 -2.77
CA GLU A 129 20.76 140.10 -3.01
C GLU A 129 20.26 140.79 -1.73
N PHE A 130 19.43 140.10 -0.94
CA PHE A 130 18.95 140.59 0.35
C PHE A 130 20.09 140.89 1.32
N PHE A 131 21.02 139.94 1.50
CA PHE A 131 22.17 140.11 2.40
C PHE A 131 23.14 141.18 1.91
N LYS A 132 23.39 141.28 0.60
CA LYS A 132 24.20 142.36 0.03
C LYS A 132 23.64 143.74 0.33
N ILE A 133 22.35 143.97 0.08
CA ILE A 133 21.70 145.26 0.37
C ILE A 133 21.72 145.55 1.88
N ARG A 134 21.49 144.52 2.70
CA ARG A 134 21.57 144.63 4.16
C ARG A 134 22.94 145.19 4.58
N ASP A 135 24.01 144.63 4.04
CA ASP A 135 25.36 144.90 4.53
C ASP A 135 26.00 146.13 3.91
N SER A 136 25.81 146.36 2.61
CA SER A 136 26.44 147.49 1.90
C SER A 136 25.71 148.80 2.10
N ASP A 137 24.38 148.76 2.22
CA ASP A 137 23.56 149.97 2.14
C ASP A 137 22.78 150.18 3.45
N PHE A 138 22.01 149.18 3.89
CA PHE A 138 21.10 149.32 5.02
C PHE A 138 21.82 149.51 6.37
N ILE A 139 22.76 148.62 6.73
CA ILE A 139 23.50 148.71 8.00
C ILE A 139 24.28 150.03 8.11
N PRO A 140 24.98 150.52 7.07
CA PRO A 140 25.62 151.84 7.11
C PRO A 140 24.63 152.99 7.35
N GLN A 141 23.46 153.00 6.72
CA GLN A 141 22.44 154.04 6.97
C GLN A 141 21.89 153.98 8.40
N ILE A 142 21.70 152.78 8.96
CA ILE A 142 21.35 152.58 10.37
C ILE A 142 22.43 153.16 11.30
N LYS A 143 23.72 152.92 11.01
CA LYS A 143 24.84 153.45 11.79
C LYS A 143 24.98 154.98 11.70
N LEU A 144 24.66 155.57 10.55
CA LEU A 144 24.65 157.03 10.33
C LEU A 144 23.43 157.73 10.96
N GLY A 145 22.46 156.97 11.47
CA GLY A 145 21.23 157.51 12.05
C GLY A 145 20.22 158.00 10.99
N ASN A 146 20.45 157.73 9.71
CA ASN A 146 19.60 158.17 8.61
C ASN A 146 18.41 157.21 8.42
N LYS A 147 17.43 157.30 9.35
CA LYS A 147 16.31 156.35 9.40
C LYS A 147 15.42 156.35 8.16
N GLN A 148 15.22 157.49 7.51
CA GLN A 148 14.39 157.56 6.28
C GLN A 148 14.98 156.75 5.14
N GLU A 149 16.30 156.85 4.92
CA GLU A 149 16.97 156.10 3.85
C GLU A 149 17.00 154.59 4.16
N ALA A 150 17.28 154.23 5.43
CA ALA A 150 17.23 152.84 5.87
C ALA A 150 15.82 152.23 5.71
N GLU A 151 14.77 152.98 6.04
CA GLU A 151 13.38 152.54 5.86
C GLU A 151 13.03 152.33 4.39
N SER A 152 13.49 153.23 3.50
CA SER A 152 13.33 153.10 2.05
C SER A 152 13.98 151.84 1.51
N LEU A 153 15.21 151.52 1.93
CA LEU A 153 15.92 150.30 1.54
C LEU A 153 15.19 149.04 2.06
N LEU A 154 14.72 149.07 3.30
CA LEU A 154 14.06 147.93 3.93
C LEU A 154 12.69 147.62 3.31
N ASN A 155 11.86 148.66 3.13
CA ASN A 155 10.51 148.52 2.55
C ASN A 155 10.53 148.43 1.02
N GLY A 156 11.62 148.86 0.38
CA GLY A 156 11.85 148.78 -1.06
C GLY A 156 12.64 147.53 -1.45
N SER A 157 13.94 147.71 -1.70
CA SER A 157 14.81 146.71 -2.32
C SER A 157 14.94 145.43 -1.50
N MET A 158 15.13 145.53 -0.17
CA MET A 158 15.23 144.36 0.71
C MET A 158 13.90 143.60 0.79
N SER A 159 12.77 144.32 0.90
CA SER A 159 11.44 143.69 0.89
C SER A 159 11.17 142.94 -0.41
N LYS A 160 11.62 143.49 -1.55
CA LYS A 160 11.51 142.82 -2.86
C LYS A 160 12.36 141.54 -2.88
N ALA A 161 13.63 141.61 -2.50
CA ALA A 161 14.52 140.46 -2.46
C ALA A 161 13.96 139.34 -1.55
N TYR A 162 13.45 139.70 -0.36
CA TYR A 162 12.79 138.74 0.53
C TYR A 162 11.55 138.08 -0.10
N ARG A 163 10.67 138.85 -0.74
CA ARG A 163 9.46 138.31 -1.38
C ARG A 163 9.80 137.31 -2.49
N GLU A 164 10.80 137.62 -3.32
CA GLU A 164 11.24 136.75 -4.41
C GLU A 164 11.92 135.48 -3.89
N HIS A 165 12.75 135.59 -2.85
CA HIS A 165 13.31 134.45 -2.14
C HIS A 165 12.20 133.55 -1.58
N ARG A 166 11.23 134.12 -0.87
CA ARG A 166 10.10 133.38 -0.30
C ARG A 166 9.30 132.62 -1.36
N GLN A 167 9.00 133.25 -2.49
CA GLN A 167 8.30 132.57 -3.58
C GLN A 167 9.09 131.38 -4.14
N SER A 168 10.42 131.48 -4.17
CA SER A 168 11.27 130.39 -4.63
C SER A 168 11.28 129.23 -3.63
N ILE A 169 11.37 129.54 -2.32
CA ILE A 169 11.26 128.56 -1.24
C ILE A 169 9.89 127.85 -1.23
N ASP A 170 8.79 128.56 -1.40
CA ASP A 170 7.44 127.96 -1.44
C ASP A 170 7.30 126.94 -2.60
N LYS A 171 7.98 127.17 -3.74
CA LYS A 171 8.03 126.20 -4.85
C LYS A 171 8.83 124.95 -4.49
N VAL A 172 9.95 125.10 -3.78
CA VAL A 172 10.79 123.98 -3.33
C VAL A 172 10.01 123.06 -2.41
N VAL A 173 9.31 123.62 -1.43
CA VAL A 173 8.50 122.85 -0.47
C VAL A 173 7.41 122.05 -1.20
N ASN A 174 6.66 122.70 -2.10
CA ASN A 174 5.61 122.03 -2.87
C ASN A 174 6.15 120.90 -3.77
N LEU A 175 7.31 121.12 -4.41
CA LEU A 175 7.92 120.10 -5.25
C LEU A 175 8.44 118.92 -4.42
N ALA A 176 9.12 119.17 -3.31
CA ALA A 176 9.65 118.12 -2.43
C ALA A 176 8.53 117.26 -1.83
N ASP A 177 7.42 117.86 -1.40
CA ASP A 177 6.27 117.13 -0.86
C ASP A 177 5.59 116.25 -1.93
N LYS A 178 5.37 116.80 -3.14
CA LYS A 178 4.81 116.05 -4.27
C LYS A 178 5.67 114.85 -4.66
N ASP A 179 6.99 115.04 -4.69
CA ASP A 179 7.97 114.01 -5.02
C ASP A 179 8.03 112.90 -3.96
N SER A 180 7.87 113.24 -2.68
CA SER A 180 7.82 112.29 -1.57
C SER A 180 6.57 111.41 -1.66
N GLN A 181 5.39 112.03 -1.84
CA GLN A 181 4.11 111.31 -1.99
C GLN A 181 4.09 110.36 -3.19
N GLN A 182 4.76 110.72 -4.30
CA GLN A 182 4.83 109.87 -5.48
C GLN A 182 5.67 108.60 -5.23
N ILE A 183 6.80 108.71 -4.52
CA ILE A 183 7.65 107.56 -4.18
C ILE A 183 6.93 106.61 -3.22
N GLU A 184 6.20 107.13 -2.23
CA GLU A 184 5.41 106.30 -1.31
C GLU A 184 4.34 105.47 -2.04
N LYS A 185 3.61 106.09 -2.99
CA LYS A 185 2.61 105.39 -3.82
C LYS A 185 3.23 104.31 -4.70
N GLN A 186 4.36 104.61 -5.35
CA GLN A 186 5.07 103.64 -6.20
C GLN A 186 5.60 102.46 -5.39
N THR A 187 6.15 102.73 -4.21
CA THR A 187 6.67 101.71 -3.28
C THR A 187 5.55 100.80 -2.78
N SER A 188 4.42 101.35 -2.37
CA SER A 188 3.26 100.58 -1.91
C SER A 188 2.71 99.66 -3.00
N SER A 189 2.63 100.14 -4.25
CA SER A 189 2.21 99.33 -5.39
C SER A 189 3.20 98.19 -5.70
N TYR A 190 4.50 98.46 -5.59
CA TYR A 190 5.55 97.44 -5.78
C TYR A 190 5.46 96.33 -4.73
N VAL A 191 5.31 96.70 -3.45
CA VAL A 191 5.12 95.75 -2.34
C VAL A 191 3.87 94.89 -2.56
N TYR A 192 2.76 95.51 -2.94
CA TYR A 192 1.51 94.79 -3.20
C TYR A 192 1.65 93.75 -4.32
N LYS A 193 2.25 94.13 -5.47
CA LYS A 193 2.50 93.19 -6.58
C LYS A 193 3.37 92.01 -6.15
N MET A 194 4.41 92.28 -5.37
CA MET A 194 5.36 91.25 -4.93
C MET A 194 4.71 90.27 -3.95
N THR A 195 3.85 90.75 -3.05
CA THR A 195 3.04 89.91 -2.15
C THR A 195 2.04 89.04 -2.91
N VAL A 196 1.34 89.58 -3.92
CA VAL A 196 0.39 88.81 -4.73
C VAL A 196 1.08 87.68 -5.50
N ILE A 197 2.24 87.94 -6.11
CA ILE A 197 3.02 86.89 -6.81
C ILE A 197 3.44 85.79 -5.83
N LEU A 198 3.88 86.15 -4.63
CA LEU A 198 4.30 85.21 -3.60
C LEU A 198 3.14 84.30 -3.14
N ILE A 199 1.92 84.85 -3.01
CA ILE A 199 0.71 84.06 -2.72
C ILE A 199 0.37 83.12 -3.89
N LEU A 200 0.43 83.60 -5.13
CA LEU A 200 0.13 82.77 -6.32
C LEU A 200 1.10 81.58 -6.46
N VAL A 201 2.39 81.79 -6.21
CA VAL A 201 3.39 80.71 -6.20
C VAL A 201 3.09 79.68 -5.10
N ALA A 202 2.71 80.13 -3.89
CA ALA A 202 2.35 79.22 -2.80
C ALA A 202 1.10 78.37 -3.13
N VAL A 203 0.07 78.99 -3.71
CA VAL A 203 -1.15 78.28 -4.13
C VAL A 203 -0.84 77.27 -5.24
N PHE A 204 -0.06 77.66 -6.24
CA PHE A 204 0.32 76.78 -7.35
C PHE A 204 1.09 75.53 -6.88
N ILE A 205 2.09 75.71 -6.00
CA ILE A 205 2.85 74.59 -5.42
C ILE A 205 1.92 73.67 -4.60
N SER A 206 0.99 74.25 -3.83
CA SER A 206 0.04 73.47 -3.01
C SER A 206 -0.88 72.60 -3.87
N ILE A 207 -1.40 73.13 -4.99
CA ILE A 207 -2.25 72.37 -5.93
C ILE A 207 -1.49 71.18 -6.53
N ILE A 208 -0.23 71.38 -6.95
CA ILE A 208 0.59 70.32 -7.52
C ILE A 208 0.82 69.19 -6.51
N VAL A 209 1.15 69.51 -5.26
CA VAL A 209 1.39 68.52 -4.20
C VAL A 209 0.12 67.71 -3.89
N ILE A 210 -1.04 68.37 -3.85
CA ILE A 210 -2.34 67.69 -3.63
C ILE A 210 -2.65 66.72 -4.78
N LEU A 211 -2.51 67.15 -6.03
CA LEU A 211 -2.76 66.29 -7.21
C LEU A 211 -1.84 65.06 -7.21
N PHE A 212 -0.55 65.24 -6.94
CA PHE A 212 0.41 64.13 -6.87
C PHE A 212 0.10 63.17 -5.72
N SER A 213 -0.32 63.69 -4.57
CA SER A 213 -0.72 62.89 -3.40
C SER A 213 -1.93 62.01 -3.71
N ILE A 214 -2.94 62.55 -4.41
CA ILE A 214 -4.13 61.78 -4.82
C ILE A 214 -3.76 60.66 -5.79
N ILE A 215 -2.88 60.92 -6.77
CA ILE A 215 -2.44 59.91 -7.75
C ILE A 215 -1.69 58.77 -7.07
N ILE A 216 -0.72 59.08 -6.21
CA ILE A 216 0.06 58.06 -5.49
C ILE A 216 -0.84 57.26 -4.54
N SER A 217 -1.70 57.95 -3.78
CA SER A 217 -2.63 57.30 -2.84
C SER A 217 -3.57 56.33 -3.54
N LYS A 218 -4.18 56.71 -4.67
CA LYS A 218 -5.02 55.80 -5.46
C LYS A 218 -4.21 54.63 -6.03
N ASN A 219 -2.97 54.85 -6.46
CA ASN A 219 -2.12 53.83 -7.05
C ASN A 219 -1.64 52.76 -6.06
N ILE A 220 -1.61 53.08 -4.76
CA ILE A 220 -1.25 52.15 -3.68
C ILE A 220 -2.50 51.52 -3.05
N THR A 221 -3.45 52.36 -2.63
CA THR A 221 -4.59 51.93 -1.79
C THR A 221 -5.56 51.02 -2.54
N ILE A 222 -5.86 51.31 -3.81
CA ILE A 222 -6.85 50.52 -4.58
C ILE A 222 -6.33 49.10 -4.82
N PRO A 223 -5.11 48.89 -5.36
CA PRO A 223 -4.58 47.53 -5.54
C PRO A 223 -4.37 46.78 -4.22
N LEU A 224 -3.96 47.46 -3.15
CA LEU A 224 -3.82 46.84 -1.83
C LEU A 224 -5.17 46.35 -1.29
N LYS A 225 -6.23 47.16 -1.43
CA LYS A 225 -7.60 46.76 -1.07
C LYS A 225 -8.08 45.56 -1.89
N SER A 226 -7.73 45.50 -3.18
CA SER A 226 -8.03 44.34 -4.03
C SER A 226 -7.28 43.09 -3.58
N ALA A 227 -6.00 43.18 -3.23
CA ALA A 227 -5.23 42.06 -2.68
C ALA A 227 -5.84 41.53 -1.37
N VAL A 228 -6.24 42.42 -0.46
CA VAL A 228 -6.95 42.06 0.78
C VAL A 228 -8.29 41.40 0.49
N SER A 229 -9.05 41.91 -0.49
CA SER A 229 -10.32 41.30 -0.90
C SER A 229 -10.13 39.88 -1.44
N ASN A 230 -9.10 39.65 -2.27
CA ASN A 230 -8.78 38.32 -2.79
C ASN A 230 -8.39 37.36 -1.66
N LEU A 231 -7.56 37.82 -0.71
CA LEU A 231 -7.22 37.03 0.48
C LEU A 231 -8.45 36.70 1.33
N LYS A 232 -9.41 37.63 1.45
CA LYS A 232 -10.66 37.38 2.19
C LYS A 232 -11.49 36.28 1.52
N VAL A 233 -11.60 36.29 0.19
CA VAL A 233 -12.29 35.24 -0.57
C VAL A 233 -11.58 33.89 -0.41
N ILE A 234 -10.25 33.88 -0.55
CA ILE A 234 -9.41 32.69 -0.34
C ILE A 234 -9.57 32.14 1.08
N SER A 235 -9.62 33.00 2.10
CA SER A 235 -9.79 32.59 3.50
C SER A 235 -11.16 31.95 3.80
N GLN A 236 -12.15 32.19 2.95
CA GLN A 236 -13.47 31.56 3.01
C GLN A 236 -13.50 30.22 2.26
N GLY A 237 -12.39 29.79 1.68
CA GLY A 237 -12.28 28.55 0.92
C GLY A 237 -12.76 28.65 -0.53
N ASP A 238 -13.02 29.85 -1.04
CA ASP A 238 -13.33 30.07 -2.45
C ASP A 238 -12.06 30.42 -3.22
N PHE A 239 -11.60 29.48 -4.03
CA PHE A 239 -10.45 29.63 -4.91
C PHE A 239 -10.88 29.84 -6.36
N SER A 240 -12.18 29.96 -6.67
CA SER A 240 -12.65 30.06 -8.06
C SER A 240 -12.31 31.41 -8.74
N ASN A 241 -12.04 32.46 -7.97
CA ASN A 241 -11.75 33.79 -8.49
C ASN A 241 -10.28 33.98 -8.86
N ASP A 242 -9.99 34.35 -10.10
CA ASP A 242 -8.62 34.67 -10.53
C ASP A 242 -8.11 35.99 -9.94
N VAL A 243 -6.82 36.01 -9.58
CA VAL A 243 -6.12 37.26 -9.25
C VAL A 243 -6.07 38.14 -10.51
N SER A 244 -6.48 39.41 -10.37
CA SER A 244 -6.52 40.36 -11.49
C SER A 244 -5.20 40.40 -12.28
N LYS A 245 -5.28 40.16 -13.60
CA LYS A 245 -4.14 40.23 -14.53
C LYS A 245 -3.40 41.56 -14.47
N ILE A 246 -4.11 42.65 -14.18
CA ILE A 246 -3.53 43.99 -14.05
C ILE A 246 -2.58 44.05 -12.85
N SER A 247 -2.94 43.42 -11.73
CA SER A 247 -2.10 43.36 -10.52
C SER A 247 -0.92 42.41 -10.69
N LEU A 248 -1.11 41.28 -11.40
CA LEU A 248 -0.04 40.31 -11.68
C LEU A 248 1.10 40.89 -12.53
N ASN A 249 0.77 41.77 -13.48
CA ASN A 249 1.74 42.38 -14.39
C ASN A 249 2.51 43.58 -13.80
N ARG A 250 2.21 43.99 -12.57
CA ARG A 250 2.93 45.09 -11.90
C ARG A 250 4.34 44.66 -11.52
N LYS A 251 5.29 45.59 -11.62
CA LYS A 251 6.70 45.37 -11.26
C LYS A 251 7.10 45.93 -9.89
N ASP A 252 6.14 46.45 -9.13
CA ASP A 252 6.33 46.97 -7.78
C ASP A 252 5.94 45.94 -6.71
N GLU A 253 6.05 46.31 -5.44
CA GLU A 253 5.80 45.43 -4.29
C GLU A 253 4.36 44.88 -4.28
N ILE A 254 3.39 45.61 -4.85
CA ILE A 254 2.01 45.14 -5.02
C ILE A 254 1.93 43.99 -6.03
N GLY A 255 2.73 44.05 -7.09
CA GLY A 255 2.85 42.96 -8.06
C GLY A 255 3.45 41.70 -7.44
N ASP A 256 4.47 41.85 -6.59
CA ASP A 256 5.04 40.73 -5.83
C ASP A 256 3.98 40.08 -4.93
N ILE A 257 3.24 40.86 -4.14
CA ILE A 257 2.12 40.36 -3.31
C ILE A 257 1.09 39.61 -4.16
N SER A 258 0.70 40.17 -5.30
CA SER A 258 -0.32 39.58 -6.18
C SER A 258 0.14 38.24 -6.77
N ARG A 259 1.41 38.14 -7.20
CA ARG A 259 2.00 36.88 -7.70
C ARG A 259 2.11 35.84 -6.59
N THR A 260 2.52 36.22 -5.39
CA THR A 260 2.59 35.30 -4.24
C THR A 260 1.20 34.78 -3.86
N ILE A 261 0.17 35.64 -3.81
CA ILE A 261 -1.22 35.23 -3.58
C ILE A 261 -1.67 34.24 -4.66
N HIS A 262 -1.38 34.51 -5.93
CA HIS A 262 -1.75 33.61 -7.03
C HIS A 262 -1.06 32.25 -6.94
N SER A 263 0.24 32.21 -6.62
CA SER A 263 0.97 30.96 -6.41
C SER A 263 0.39 30.17 -5.25
N MET A 264 0.07 30.83 -4.12
CA MET A 264 -0.56 30.19 -2.96
C MET A 264 -1.92 29.59 -3.33
N GLN A 265 -2.75 30.33 -4.07
CA GLN A 265 -4.03 29.86 -4.57
C GLN A 265 -3.89 28.60 -5.44
N LEU A 266 -2.96 28.60 -6.41
CA LEU A 266 -2.70 27.42 -7.26
C LEU A 266 -2.23 26.21 -6.46
N SER A 267 -1.32 26.40 -5.50
CA SER A 267 -0.85 25.32 -4.63
C SER A 267 -1.98 24.74 -3.78
N LEU A 268 -2.85 25.59 -3.21
CA LEU A 268 -4.02 25.14 -2.45
C LEU A 268 -5.03 24.40 -3.33
N LYS A 269 -5.34 24.91 -4.54
CA LYS A 269 -6.20 24.19 -5.51
C LYS A 269 -5.66 22.80 -5.82
N SER A 270 -4.36 22.70 -6.12
CA SER A 270 -3.71 21.42 -6.44
C SER A 270 -3.74 20.45 -5.26
N LEU A 271 -3.50 20.93 -4.05
CA LEU A 271 -3.58 20.14 -2.83
C LEU A 271 -5.00 19.60 -2.61
N ILE A 272 -6.03 20.45 -2.71
CA ILE A 272 -7.42 20.03 -2.50
C ILE A 272 -7.87 19.04 -3.59
N ASP A 273 -7.51 19.25 -4.86
CA ASP A 273 -7.79 18.29 -5.94
C ASP A 273 -7.08 16.94 -5.71
N SER A 274 -5.83 16.96 -5.23
CA SER A 274 -5.09 15.75 -4.87
C SER A 274 -5.78 14.98 -3.74
N ILE A 275 -6.22 15.67 -2.68
CA ILE A 275 -6.93 15.04 -1.56
C ILE A 275 -8.27 14.49 -2.05
N LYS A 276 -9.01 15.21 -2.91
CA LYS A 276 -10.28 14.75 -3.50
C LYS A 276 -10.10 13.44 -4.27
N LYS A 277 -9.08 13.37 -5.14
CA LYS A 277 -8.74 12.15 -5.91
C LYS A 277 -8.33 10.99 -4.99
N LYS A 278 -7.53 11.26 -3.96
CA LYS A 278 -7.12 10.22 -2.99
C LYS A 278 -8.30 9.70 -2.16
N SER A 279 -9.22 10.57 -1.72
CA SER A 279 -10.44 10.19 -1.01
C SER A 279 -11.33 9.26 -1.86
N LEU A 280 -11.51 9.57 -3.15
CA LEU A 280 -12.23 8.68 -4.08
C LEU A 280 -11.57 7.30 -4.19
N ARG A 281 -10.23 7.24 -4.31
CA ARG A 281 -9.50 5.98 -4.34
C ARG A 281 -9.63 5.18 -3.03
N ILE A 282 -9.70 5.85 -1.88
CA ILE A 282 -9.97 5.18 -0.59
C ILE A 282 -11.39 4.60 -0.59
N GLU A 283 -12.38 5.34 -1.12
CA GLU A 283 -13.77 4.87 -1.23
C GLU A 283 -13.87 3.59 -2.10
N GLU A 284 -13.18 3.57 -3.25
CA GLU A 284 -13.08 2.39 -4.13
C GLU A 284 -12.38 1.21 -3.43
N ALA A 285 -11.25 1.46 -2.76
CA ALA A 285 -10.50 0.43 -2.04
C ALA A 285 -11.34 -0.19 -0.91
N VAL A 286 -12.05 0.63 -0.14
CA VAL A 286 -12.99 0.19 0.89
C VAL A 286 -14.06 -0.73 0.32
N GLN A 287 -14.64 -0.40 -0.83
CA GLN A 287 -15.64 -1.26 -1.48
C GLN A 287 -15.04 -2.61 -1.93
N THR A 288 -13.82 -2.60 -2.45
CA THR A 288 -13.11 -3.84 -2.80
C THR A 288 -12.84 -4.70 -1.57
N VAL A 289 -12.40 -4.10 -0.47
CA VAL A 289 -12.20 -4.83 0.80
C VAL A 289 -13.50 -5.43 1.32
N PHE A 290 -14.62 -4.70 1.30
CA PHE A 290 -15.93 -5.26 1.67
C PHE A 290 -16.36 -6.44 0.78
N LYS A 291 -16.07 -6.38 -0.53
CA LYS A 291 -16.32 -7.51 -1.44
C LYS A 291 -15.46 -8.72 -1.06
N ASN A 292 -14.19 -8.51 -0.75
CA ASN A 292 -13.27 -9.57 -0.34
C ASN A 292 -13.66 -10.17 1.01
N ILE A 293 -14.11 -9.37 1.97
CA ILE A 293 -14.65 -9.85 3.25
C ILE A 293 -15.85 -10.77 3.03
N LYS A 294 -16.80 -10.38 2.17
CA LYS A 294 -17.95 -11.24 1.84
C LYS A 294 -17.53 -12.55 1.21
N ALA A 295 -16.61 -12.51 0.26
CA ALA A 295 -16.08 -13.73 -0.37
C ALA A 295 -15.34 -14.61 0.65
N LEU A 296 -14.57 -14.02 1.55
CA LEU A 296 -13.86 -14.73 2.60
C LEU A 296 -14.82 -15.41 3.58
N ASN A 297 -15.93 -14.76 3.97
CA ASN A 297 -16.95 -15.40 4.80
C ASN A 297 -17.58 -16.63 4.13
N ILE A 298 -17.89 -16.54 2.82
CA ILE A 298 -18.41 -17.68 2.06
C ILE A 298 -17.39 -18.83 2.07
N ASN A 299 -16.11 -18.53 1.82
CA ASN A 299 -15.06 -19.54 1.84
C ASN A 299 -14.89 -20.17 3.23
N VAL A 300 -15.03 -19.38 4.30
CA VAL A 300 -14.96 -19.88 5.68
C VAL A 300 -16.12 -20.84 5.98
N GLU A 301 -17.33 -20.50 5.54
CA GLU A 301 -18.51 -21.37 5.69
C GLU A 301 -18.35 -22.68 4.90
N GLU A 302 -17.81 -22.61 3.68
CA GLU A 302 -17.48 -23.79 2.88
C GLU A 302 -16.41 -24.66 3.56
N ILE A 303 -15.31 -24.07 4.04
CA ILE A 303 -14.27 -24.80 4.78
C ILE A 303 -14.85 -25.46 6.03
N SER A 304 -15.75 -24.78 6.76
CA SER A 304 -16.43 -25.36 7.93
C SER A 304 -17.24 -26.59 7.54
N SER A 305 -18.06 -26.49 6.50
CA SER A 305 -18.86 -27.61 5.99
C SER A 305 -17.99 -28.79 5.54
N THR A 306 -16.90 -28.52 4.80
CA THR A 306 -15.97 -29.58 4.37
C THR A 306 -15.25 -30.19 5.57
N THR A 307 -14.94 -29.41 6.60
CA THR A 307 -14.31 -29.92 7.83
C THR A 307 -15.23 -30.87 8.58
N GLU A 308 -16.53 -30.55 8.69
CA GLU A 308 -17.54 -31.45 9.26
C GLU A 308 -17.67 -32.76 8.47
N GLU A 309 -17.67 -32.69 7.13
CA GLU A 309 -17.70 -33.87 6.27
C GLU A 309 -16.46 -34.76 6.46
N ILE A 310 -15.26 -34.15 6.59
CA ILE A 310 -14.03 -34.89 6.87
C ILE A 310 -14.10 -35.58 8.24
N VAL A 311 -14.66 -34.93 9.26
CA VAL A 311 -14.84 -35.54 10.58
C VAL A 311 -15.75 -36.76 10.49
N ALA A 312 -16.88 -36.66 9.80
CA ALA A 312 -17.78 -37.80 9.60
C ALA A 312 -17.08 -38.96 8.85
N GLN A 313 -16.29 -38.64 7.82
CA GLN A 313 -15.52 -39.65 7.09
C GLN A 313 -14.44 -40.32 7.95
N MET A 314 -13.82 -39.57 8.87
CA MET A 314 -12.86 -40.12 9.83
C MET A 314 -13.53 -41.06 10.83
N GLU A 315 -14.72 -40.73 11.33
CA GLU A 315 -15.49 -41.64 12.19
C GLU A 315 -15.83 -42.95 11.46
N GLU A 316 -16.29 -42.87 10.20
CA GLU A 316 -16.56 -44.04 9.36
C GLU A 316 -15.30 -44.88 9.10
N THR A 317 -14.18 -44.23 8.83
CA THR A 317 -12.88 -44.89 8.62
C THR A 317 -12.40 -45.58 9.91
N SER A 318 -12.66 -44.98 11.07
CA SER A 318 -12.34 -45.59 12.37
C SER A 318 -13.15 -46.86 12.59
N ALA A 319 -14.47 -46.79 12.39
CA ALA A 319 -15.37 -47.94 12.52
C ALA A 319 -14.98 -49.07 11.56
N SER A 320 -14.67 -48.73 10.31
CA SER A 320 -14.21 -49.69 9.30
C SER A 320 -12.88 -50.32 9.71
N SER A 321 -11.94 -49.55 10.25
CA SER A 321 -10.65 -50.07 10.72
C SER A 321 -10.80 -51.05 11.88
N GLU A 322 -11.72 -50.78 12.81
CA GLU A 322 -12.06 -51.70 13.91
C GLU A 322 -12.66 -53.01 13.39
N GLU A 323 -13.59 -52.94 12.43
CA GLU A 323 -14.21 -54.12 11.81
C GLU A 323 -13.19 -54.99 11.06
N ILE A 324 -12.29 -54.38 10.29
CA ILE A 324 -11.24 -55.11 9.60
C ILE A 324 -10.25 -55.70 10.63
N SER A 325 -9.92 -54.98 11.70
CA SER A 325 -9.07 -55.51 12.78
C SER A 325 -9.69 -56.76 13.42
N ALA A 326 -11.00 -56.77 13.67
CA ALA A 326 -11.70 -57.95 14.17
C ALA A 326 -11.65 -59.11 13.15
N SER A 327 -11.85 -58.81 11.87
CA SER A 327 -11.77 -59.80 10.78
C SER A 327 -10.38 -60.41 10.65
N VAL A 328 -9.31 -59.63 10.82
CA VAL A 328 -7.91 -60.09 10.82
C VAL A 328 -7.65 -61.07 11.97
N GLN A 329 -8.19 -60.79 13.16
CA GLN A 329 -8.08 -61.71 14.30
C GLN A 329 -8.79 -63.05 14.03
N GLU A 330 -9.98 -63.00 13.42
CA GLU A 330 -10.72 -64.21 13.03
C GLU A 330 -9.96 -65.00 11.96
N LEU A 331 -9.48 -64.35 10.91
CA LEU A 331 -8.66 -64.98 9.86
C LEU A 331 -7.40 -65.61 10.44
N THR A 332 -6.75 -64.97 11.40
CA THR A 332 -5.58 -65.54 12.10
C THR A 332 -5.94 -66.86 12.79
N LYS A 333 -7.09 -66.90 13.48
CA LYS A 333 -7.58 -68.09 14.18
C LYS A 333 -7.90 -69.23 13.20
N GLU A 334 -8.63 -68.93 12.13
CA GLU A 334 -8.99 -69.92 11.10
C GLU A 334 -7.76 -70.45 10.35
N THR A 335 -6.79 -69.58 10.05
CA THR A 335 -5.52 -69.97 9.41
C THR A 335 -4.72 -70.92 10.31
N LYS A 336 -4.64 -70.65 11.62
CA LYS A 336 -4.02 -71.58 12.59
C LYS A 336 -4.78 -72.90 12.71
N PHE A 337 -6.11 -72.87 12.62
CA PHE A 337 -6.93 -74.09 12.61
C PHE A 337 -6.61 -74.96 11.39
N ILE A 338 -6.48 -74.36 10.20
CA ILE A 338 -6.10 -75.05 8.96
C ILE A 338 -4.68 -75.66 9.06
N ASP A 339 -3.70 -74.95 9.65
CA ASP A 339 -2.34 -75.51 9.84
C ASP A 339 -2.38 -76.76 10.73
N ASN A 340 -3.14 -76.72 11.82
CA ASN A 340 -3.33 -77.87 12.70
C ASN A 340 -4.03 -79.05 11.99
N LYS A 341 -5.09 -78.78 11.21
CA LYS A 341 -5.76 -79.83 10.42
C LYS A 341 -4.88 -80.42 9.33
N SER A 342 -4.00 -79.59 8.76
CA SER A 342 -2.99 -80.08 7.84
C SER A 342 -1.98 -80.97 8.57
N LEU A 343 -1.55 -80.65 9.79
CA LEU A 343 -0.70 -81.56 10.57
C LEU A 343 -1.38 -82.92 10.82
N GLU A 344 -2.65 -82.92 11.21
CA GLU A 344 -3.44 -84.15 11.40
C GLU A 344 -3.56 -84.97 10.10
N GLY A 345 -3.81 -84.30 8.97
CA GLY A 345 -3.89 -84.92 7.65
C GLY A 345 -2.58 -85.57 7.23
N LYS A 346 -1.44 -84.92 7.52
CA LYS A 346 -0.10 -85.45 7.25
C LYS A 346 0.16 -86.74 8.03
N ASN A 347 -0.15 -86.74 9.32
CA ASN A 347 0.00 -87.92 10.16
C ASN A 347 -0.90 -89.08 9.68
N SER A 348 -2.13 -88.76 9.26
CA SER A 348 -3.07 -89.75 8.72
C SER A 348 -2.57 -90.37 7.41
N ALA A 349 -2.00 -89.57 6.51
CA ALA A 349 -1.38 -90.04 5.29
C ALA A 349 -0.19 -90.98 5.58
N ALA A 350 0.68 -90.60 6.52
CA ALA A 350 1.79 -91.45 6.95
C ALA A 350 1.32 -92.79 7.53
N GLU A 351 0.22 -92.80 8.29
CA GLU A 351 -0.38 -94.04 8.81
C GLU A 351 -0.94 -94.92 7.68
N ILE A 352 -1.65 -94.34 6.70
CA ILE A 352 -2.17 -95.07 5.54
C ILE A 352 -1.03 -95.74 4.76
N SER A 353 0.04 -95.00 4.46
CA SER A 353 1.24 -95.53 3.79
C SER A 353 1.85 -96.68 4.58
N SER A 354 2.01 -96.53 5.91
CA SER A 354 2.52 -97.62 6.76
C SER A 354 1.62 -98.87 6.75
N ARG A 355 0.29 -98.71 6.73
CA ARG A 355 -0.65 -99.83 6.65
C ARG A 355 -0.59 -100.50 5.28
N ALA A 356 -0.46 -99.74 4.20
CA ALA A 356 -0.28 -100.26 2.86
C ALA A 356 1.01 -101.11 2.77
N ASP A 357 2.12 -100.63 3.32
CA ASP A 357 3.36 -101.42 3.36
C ASP A 357 3.20 -102.72 4.16
N LYS A 358 2.51 -102.68 5.32
CA LYS A 358 2.21 -103.89 6.10
C LYS A 358 1.34 -104.89 5.32
N ILE A 359 0.33 -104.43 4.60
CA ILE A 359 -0.51 -105.28 3.74
C ILE A 359 0.36 -105.93 2.65
N LYS A 360 1.22 -105.16 1.99
CA LYS A 360 2.13 -105.66 0.95
C LYS A 360 3.04 -106.77 1.47
N VAL A 361 3.65 -106.59 2.66
CA VAL A 361 4.48 -107.61 3.30
C VAL A 361 3.67 -108.87 3.64
N ASN A 362 2.52 -108.70 4.30
CA ASN A 362 1.67 -109.83 4.72
C ASN A 362 1.15 -110.64 3.53
N ILE A 363 0.71 -109.97 2.45
CA ILE A 363 0.19 -110.62 1.25
C ILE A 363 1.30 -111.32 0.47
N THR A 364 2.50 -110.72 0.40
CA THR A 364 3.66 -111.39 -0.21
C THR A 364 3.98 -112.70 0.52
N GLY A 365 4.02 -112.67 1.85
CA GLY A 365 4.24 -113.88 2.66
C GLY A 365 3.11 -114.91 2.55
N SER A 366 1.84 -114.48 2.49
CA SER A 366 0.70 -115.39 2.26
C SER A 366 0.73 -116.03 0.88
N ARG A 367 1.14 -115.29 -0.16
CA ARG A 367 1.31 -115.81 -1.52
C ARG A 367 2.42 -116.86 -1.58
N GLU A 368 3.56 -116.61 -0.94
CA GLU A 368 4.66 -117.57 -0.84
C GLU A 368 4.22 -118.87 -0.15
N LYS A 369 3.54 -118.76 1.00
CA LYS A 369 2.98 -119.92 1.72
C LYS A 369 1.96 -120.70 0.88
N ALA A 370 1.05 -120.01 0.20
CA ALA A 370 0.06 -120.65 -0.67
C ALA A 370 0.72 -121.40 -1.82
N ASN A 371 1.77 -120.82 -2.42
CA ASN A 371 2.55 -121.46 -3.48
C ASN A 371 3.32 -122.68 -2.96
N GLU A 372 3.91 -122.61 -1.76
CA GLU A 372 4.56 -123.76 -1.12
C GLU A 372 3.57 -124.92 -0.90
N ILE A 373 2.38 -124.63 -0.37
CA ILE A 373 1.30 -125.62 -0.19
C ILE A 373 0.89 -126.21 -1.55
N PHE A 374 0.68 -125.37 -2.56
CA PHE A 374 0.34 -125.82 -3.92
C PHE A 374 1.37 -126.82 -4.47
N ILE A 375 2.66 -126.49 -4.41
CA ILE A 375 3.74 -127.36 -4.91
C ILE A 375 3.76 -128.68 -4.14
N LYS A 376 3.66 -128.63 -2.81
CA LYS A 376 3.68 -129.82 -1.96
C LYS A 376 2.48 -130.73 -2.22
N THR A 377 1.26 -130.17 -2.22
CA THR A 377 0.02 -130.92 -2.43
C THR A 377 -0.05 -131.50 -3.84
N LYS A 378 0.40 -130.78 -4.87
CA LYS A 378 0.48 -131.31 -6.23
C LYS A 378 1.37 -132.56 -6.29
N LYS A 379 2.57 -132.50 -5.68
CA LYS A 379 3.51 -133.62 -5.63
C LYS A 379 2.94 -134.82 -4.87
N GLU A 380 2.27 -134.60 -3.74
CA GLU A 380 1.62 -135.65 -2.95
C GLU A 380 0.46 -136.31 -3.72
N LEU A 381 -0.34 -135.51 -4.45
CA LEU A 381 -1.42 -136.00 -5.30
C LEU A 381 -0.90 -136.84 -6.47
N GLU A 382 0.10 -136.36 -7.19
CA GLU A 382 0.75 -137.11 -8.28
C GLU A 382 1.27 -138.47 -7.79
N LYS A 383 1.90 -138.49 -6.61
CA LYS A 383 2.35 -139.73 -5.98
C LYS A 383 1.19 -140.65 -5.60
N ALA A 384 0.13 -140.12 -5.00
CA ALA A 384 -1.04 -140.91 -4.61
C ALA A 384 -1.77 -141.54 -5.81
N ILE A 385 -1.83 -140.82 -6.94
CA ILE A 385 -2.37 -141.35 -8.20
C ILE A 385 -1.49 -142.50 -8.71
N GLU A 386 -0.16 -142.35 -8.69
CA GLU A 386 0.75 -143.42 -9.09
C GLU A 386 0.62 -144.66 -8.20
N ASP A 387 0.61 -144.47 -6.87
CA ASP A 387 0.44 -145.55 -5.90
C ASP A 387 -0.91 -146.29 -6.09
N SER A 388 -1.97 -145.57 -6.50
CA SER A 388 -3.30 -146.14 -6.74
C SER A 388 -3.39 -147.12 -7.93
N LYS A 389 -2.43 -147.08 -8.86
CA LYS A 389 -2.35 -148.04 -9.99
C LYS A 389 -2.12 -149.48 -9.52
N VAL A 390 -1.76 -149.70 -8.26
CA VAL A 390 -1.74 -151.04 -7.65
C VAL A 390 -3.10 -151.74 -7.77
N VAL A 391 -4.21 -151.00 -7.84
CA VAL A 391 -5.56 -151.55 -8.03
C VAL A 391 -5.70 -152.27 -9.39
N ASP A 392 -4.99 -151.82 -10.44
CA ASP A 392 -4.97 -152.53 -11.72
C ASP A 392 -4.40 -153.95 -11.60
N LYS A 393 -3.44 -154.15 -10.67
CA LYS A 393 -2.91 -155.48 -10.36
C LYS A 393 -3.97 -156.38 -9.72
N ILE A 394 -4.91 -155.83 -8.96
CA ILE A 394 -6.04 -156.59 -8.40
C ILE A 394 -6.96 -157.07 -9.52
N SER A 395 -7.17 -156.27 -10.56
CA SER A 395 -7.94 -156.71 -11.76
C SER A 395 -7.27 -157.90 -12.45
N ILE A 396 -5.95 -157.82 -12.67
CA ILE A 396 -5.16 -158.91 -13.30
C ILE A 396 -5.18 -160.19 -12.44
N LEU A 397 -5.03 -160.04 -11.11
CA LEU A 397 -5.12 -161.17 -10.18
C LEU A 397 -6.53 -161.77 -10.18
N SER A 398 -7.57 -160.93 -10.24
CA SER A 398 -8.95 -161.39 -10.33
C SER A 398 -9.21 -162.18 -11.61
N ASP A 399 -8.70 -161.73 -12.77
CA ASP A 399 -8.77 -162.49 -14.02
C ASP A 399 -8.09 -163.87 -13.89
N THR A 400 -6.94 -163.91 -13.20
CA THR A 400 -6.22 -165.16 -12.93
C THR A 400 -7.04 -166.10 -12.04
N ILE A 401 -7.70 -165.58 -11.00
CA ILE A 401 -8.58 -166.38 -10.14
C ILE A 401 -9.79 -166.87 -10.93
N ILE A 402 -10.39 -166.08 -11.83
CA ILE A 402 -11.47 -166.55 -12.70
C ILE A 402 -11.00 -167.74 -13.54
N GLN A 403 -9.81 -167.65 -14.15
CA GLN A 403 -9.22 -168.76 -14.91
C GLN A 403 -9.03 -170.01 -14.04
N ILE A 404 -8.54 -169.86 -12.81
CA ILE A 404 -8.40 -170.97 -11.85
C ILE A 404 -9.77 -171.55 -11.49
N THR A 405 -10.78 -170.71 -11.22
CA THR A 405 -12.13 -171.17 -10.89
C THR A 405 -12.78 -171.87 -12.07
N ASP A 406 -12.57 -171.41 -13.31
CA ASP A 406 -13.06 -172.08 -14.53
C ASP A 406 -12.37 -173.44 -14.75
N GLN A 407 -11.05 -173.52 -14.53
CA GLN A 407 -10.33 -174.80 -14.55
C GLN A 407 -10.80 -175.74 -13.44
N THR A 408 -11.05 -175.22 -12.23
CA THR A 408 -11.52 -176.01 -11.08
C THR A 408 -12.95 -176.51 -11.31
N ASN A 409 -13.82 -175.68 -11.91
CA ASN A 409 -15.17 -176.04 -12.34
C ASN A 409 -15.14 -177.17 -13.39
N LEU A 410 -14.23 -177.09 -14.36
CA LEU A 410 -13.99 -178.14 -15.38
C LEU A 410 -13.44 -179.44 -14.78
N LEU A 411 -12.48 -179.37 -13.86
CA LEU A 411 -11.95 -180.52 -13.14
C LEU A 411 -13.02 -181.19 -12.27
N ALA A 412 -13.83 -180.39 -11.58
CA ALA A 412 -14.95 -180.86 -10.78
C ALA A 412 -16.06 -181.49 -11.64
N LEU A 413 -16.36 -180.91 -12.81
CA LEU A 413 -17.28 -181.49 -13.78
C LEU A 413 -16.79 -182.85 -14.30
N ASN A 414 -15.50 -182.96 -14.65
CA ASN A 414 -14.90 -184.22 -15.06
C ASN A 414 -14.91 -185.27 -13.94
N ALA A 415 -14.66 -184.85 -12.70
CA ALA A 415 -14.73 -185.73 -11.52
C ALA A 415 -16.16 -186.18 -11.21
N ALA A 416 -17.16 -185.30 -11.36
CA ALA A 416 -18.59 -185.63 -11.20
C ALA A 416 -19.05 -186.62 -12.27
N ILE A 417 -18.61 -186.45 -13.53
CA ILE A 417 -18.86 -187.39 -14.63
C ILE A 417 -18.28 -188.78 -14.32
N GLU A 418 -17.02 -188.85 -13.88
CA GLU A 418 -16.37 -190.14 -13.61
C GLU A 418 -16.91 -190.82 -12.34
N ALA A 419 -17.32 -190.02 -11.34
CA ALA A 419 -18.03 -190.51 -10.15
C ALA A 419 -19.43 -191.06 -10.49
N ALA A 420 -20.15 -190.44 -11.43
CA ALA A 420 -21.41 -190.97 -11.97
C ALA A 420 -21.19 -192.28 -12.75
N ARG A 421 -20.02 -192.44 -13.39
CA ARG A 421 -19.61 -193.63 -14.14
C ARG A 421 -19.28 -194.83 -13.24
N ALA A 422 -18.80 -194.59 -12.02
CA ALA A 422 -18.49 -195.62 -11.01
C ALA A 422 -19.73 -196.18 -10.26
N GLY A 423 -20.94 -195.72 -10.56
CA GLY A 423 -22.19 -196.25 -9.99
C GLY A 423 -22.29 -196.08 -8.47
N GLU A 424 -22.88 -197.08 -7.77
CA GLU A 424 -23.15 -197.04 -6.32
C GLU A 424 -21.89 -196.72 -5.45
N GLN A 425 -20.69 -197.13 -5.88
CA GLN A 425 -19.44 -196.87 -5.15
C GLN A 425 -18.93 -195.42 -5.29
N GLY A 426 -19.39 -194.68 -6.31
CA GLY A 426 -18.97 -193.30 -6.61
C GLY A 426 -19.85 -192.21 -5.98
N LYS A 427 -20.98 -192.57 -5.35
CA LYS A 427 -21.96 -191.61 -4.80
C LYS A 427 -21.34 -190.58 -3.85
N GLY A 428 -20.48 -191.00 -2.92
CA GLY A 428 -19.80 -190.08 -2.00
C GLY A 428 -18.85 -189.10 -2.71
N PHE A 429 -18.18 -189.56 -3.77
CA PHE A 429 -17.25 -188.74 -4.55
C PHE A 429 -17.97 -187.74 -5.47
N ASN A 430 -19.13 -188.13 -6.02
CA ASN A 430 -19.95 -187.23 -6.85
C ASN A 430 -20.49 -186.05 -6.04
N VAL A 431 -20.93 -186.28 -4.80
CA VAL A 431 -21.37 -185.20 -3.89
C VAL A 431 -20.23 -184.20 -3.63
N VAL A 432 -19.00 -184.68 -3.42
CA VAL A 432 -17.84 -183.80 -3.24
C VAL A 432 -17.51 -183.05 -4.54
N ALA A 433 -17.58 -183.70 -5.70
CA ALA A 433 -17.31 -183.06 -6.98
C ALA A 433 -18.34 -181.97 -7.32
N ASP A 434 -19.64 -182.21 -7.11
CA ASP A 434 -20.68 -181.18 -7.28
C ASP A 434 -20.53 -180.04 -6.26
N GLU A 435 -20.09 -180.32 -5.03
CA GLU A 435 -19.82 -179.28 -4.03
C GLU A 435 -18.61 -178.42 -4.43
N ILE A 436 -17.53 -179.01 -4.97
CA ILE A 436 -16.38 -178.26 -5.52
C ILE A 436 -16.80 -177.43 -6.73
N ARG A 437 -17.65 -177.98 -7.61
CA ARG A 437 -18.20 -177.27 -8.78
C ARG A 437 -18.97 -176.03 -8.36
N LYS A 438 -19.86 -176.19 -7.37
CA LYS A 438 -20.64 -175.10 -6.79
C LYS A 438 -19.75 -174.06 -6.10
N LEU A 439 -18.73 -174.49 -5.34
CA LEU A 439 -17.73 -173.59 -4.74
C LEU A 439 -16.94 -172.82 -5.80
N ALA A 440 -16.62 -173.44 -6.94
CA ALA A 440 -15.92 -172.79 -8.04
C ALA A 440 -16.79 -171.72 -8.73
N ASP A 441 -18.07 -172.02 -8.99
CA ASP A 441 -19.04 -171.04 -9.53
C ASP A 441 -19.32 -169.88 -8.54
N GLU A 442 -19.45 -170.18 -7.25
CA GLU A 442 -19.60 -169.15 -6.20
C GLU A 442 -18.33 -168.29 -6.07
N SER A 443 -17.14 -168.89 -6.19
CA SER A 443 -15.85 -168.17 -6.20
C SER A 443 -15.73 -167.27 -7.43
N LYS A 444 -16.09 -167.77 -8.63
CA LYS A 444 -16.12 -166.98 -9.87
C LYS A 444 -17.05 -165.79 -9.73
N THR A 445 -18.26 -166.00 -9.23
CA THR A 445 -19.25 -164.93 -9.00
C THR A 445 -18.73 -163.89 -8.00
N THR A 446 -18.03 -164.32 -6.96
CA THR A 446 -17.41 -163.43 -5.97
C THR A 446 -16.28 -162.60 -6.58
N VAL A 447 -15.44 -163.22 -7.42
CA VAL A 447 -14.34 -162.52 -8.11
C VAL A 447 -14.87 -161.51 -9.13
N ILE A 448 -15.97 -161.80 -9.84
CA ILE A 448 -16.66 -160.83 -10.71
C ILE A 448 -17.15 -159.62 -9.89
N LYS A 449 -17.69 -159.83 -8.68
CA LYS A 449 -18.04 -158.73 -7.77
C LYS A 449 -16.81 -157.92 -7.32
N ILE A 450 -15.67 -158.57 -7.09
CA ILE A 450 -14.39 -157.89 -6.79
C ILE A 450 -13.97 -157.02 -7.98
N GLN A 451 -14.06 -157.53 -9.22
CA GLN A 451 -13.75 -156.75 -10.41
C GLN A 451 -14.66 -155.51 -10.54
N ASP A 452 -15.98 -155.65 -10.36
CA ASP A 452 -16.90 -154.51 -10.38
C ASP A 452 -16.56 -153.48 -9.28
N LEU A 453 -16.22 -153.94 -8.07
CA LEU A 453 -15.81 -153.05 -6.97
C LEU A 453 -14.50 -152.33 -7.29
N THR A 454 -13.48 -153.03 -7.80
CA THR A 454 -12.20 -152.42 -8.19
C THR A 454 -12.38 -151.39 -9.30
N LYS A 455 -13.26 -151.66 -10.28
CA LYS A 455 -13.61 -150.70 -11.34
C LYS A 455 -14.23 -149.43 -10.75
N LYS A 456 -15.16 -149.56 -9.80
CA LYS A 456 -15.76 -148.42 -9.08
C LYS A 456 -14.73 -147.65 -8.24
N VAL A 457 -13.76 -148.34 -7.64
CA VAL A 457 -12.64 -147.70 -6.91
C VAL A 457 -11.78 -146.89 -7.86
N VAL A 458 -11.35 -147.45 -9.00
CA VAL A 458 -10.57 -146.73 -10.02
C VAL A 458 -11.33 -145.52 -10.56
N GLU A 459 -12.63 -145.66 -10.85
CA GLU A 459 -13.46 -144.53 -11.28
C GLU A 459 -13.53 -143.43 -10.20
N SER A 460 -13.68 -143.80 -8.93
CA SER A 460 -13.71 -142.87 -7.80
C SER A 460 -12.38 -142.15 -7.61
N VAL A 461 -11.25 -142.87 -7.73
CA VAL A 461 -9.90 -142.30 -7.67
C VAL A 461 -9.67 -141.33 -8.84
N ASN A 462 -10.11 -141.67 -10.05
CA ASN A 462 -10.02 -140.78 -11.21
C ASN A 462 -10.88 -139.51 -11.01
N LYS A 463 -12.10 -139.63 -10.50
CA LYS A 463 -12.95 -138.48 -10.16
C LYS A 463 -12.32 -137.61 -9.06
N LEU A 464 -11.69 -138.21 -8.05
CA LEU A 464 -10.97 -137.49 -7.00
C LEU A 464 -9.74 -136.77 -7.55
N SER A 465 -8.97 -137.42 -8.43
CA SER A 465 -7.82 -136.82 -9.13
C SER A 465 -8.24 -135.62 -9.97
N LEU A 466 -9.29 -135.75 -10.78
CA LEU A 466 -9.84 -134.64 -11.58
C LEU A 466 -10.29 -133.48 -10.69
N SER A 467 -11.00 -133.76 -9.60
CA SER A 467 -11.48 -132.73 -8.66
C SER A 467 -10.33 -132.04 -7.93
N SER A 468 -9.31 -132.79 -7.55
CA SER A 468 -8.11 -132.26 -6.89
C SER A 468 -7.27 -131.40 -7.85
N ASN A 469 -7.16 -131.80 -9.12
CA ASN A 469 -6.52 -130.98 -10.15
C ASN A 469 -7.29 -129.67 -10.40
N LYS A 470 -8.63 -129.69 -10.39
CA LYS A 470 -9.43 -128.46 -10.46
C LYS A 470 -9.17 -127.52 -9.27
N LEU A 471 -9.04 -128.06 -8.05
CA LEU A 471 -8.67 -127.26 -6.87
C LEU A 471 -7.26 -126.67 -6.98
N LEU A 472 -6.31 -127.44 -7.49
CA LEU A 472 -4.95 -126.96 -7.76
C LEU A 472 -4.95 -125.85 -8.82
N ASP A 473 -5.71 -126.00 -9.91
CA ASP A 473 -5.84 -124.98 -10.95
C ASP A 473 -6.45 -123.67 -10.41
N PHE A 474 -7.50 -123.78 -9.59
CA PHE A 474 -8.07 -122.65 -8.86
C PHE A 474 -7.05 -121.94 -7.95
N MET A 475 -6.22 -122.71 -7.21
CA MET A 475 -5.16 -122.11 -6.40
C MET A 475 -4.09 -121.40 -7.25
N LEU A 476 -3.71 -121.98 -8.39
CA LEU A 476 -2.68 -121.42 -9.25
C LEU A 476 -3.14 -120.16 -9.99
N THR A 477 -4.38 -120.16 -10.47
CA THR A 477 -4.91 -119.11 -11.35
C THR A 477 -5.64 -118.04 -10.55
N ASP A 478 -6.70 -118.42 -9.84
CA ASP A 478 -7.57 -117.47 -9.15
C ASP A 478 -6.93 -116.91 -7.89
N VAL A 479 -6.46 -117.77 -6.98
CA VAL A 479 -5.90 -117.32 -5.68
C VAL A 479 -4.62 -116.52 -5.87
N ASN A 480 -3.72 -116.97 -6.76
CA ASN A 480 -2.51 -116.21 -7.08
C ASN A 480 -2.83 -114.89 -7.81
N GLY A 481 -3.82 -114.92 -8.70
CA GLY A 481 -4.34 -113.71 -9.36
C GLY A 481 -4.88 -112.70 -8.35
N ASP A 482 -5.62 -113.15 -7.34
CA ASP A 482 -6.16 -112.29 -6.28
C ASP A 482 -5.06 -111.70 -5.39
N TYR A 483 -4.01 -112.45 -5.07
CA TYR A 483 -2.85 -111.88 -4.37
C TYR A 483 -2.19 -110.74 -5.17
N ASN A 484 -2.03 -110.90 -6.49
CA ASN A 484 -1.50 -109.83 -7.34
C ASN A 484 -2.42 -108.61 -7.39
N LYS A 485 -3.75 -108.81 -7.43
CA LYS A 485 -4.71 -107.69 -7.35
C LYS A 485 -4.58 -106.94 -6.02
N ILE A 486 -4.48 -107.66 -4.90
CA ILE A 486 -4.33 -107.03 -3.58
C ILE A 486 -2.99 -106.28 -3.47
N LEU A 487 -1.89 -106.84 -3.98
CA LEU A 487 -0.59 -106.15 -4.02
C LEU A 487 -0.66 -104.85 -4.84
N ASN A 488 -1.36 -104.87 -5.97
CA ASN A 488 -1.58 -103.68 -6.79
C ASN A 488 -2.43 -102.62 -6.06
N VAL A 489 -3.54 -103.02 -5.43
CA VAL A 489 -4.38 -102.12 -4.61
C VAL A 489 -3.57 -101.52 -3.45
N SER A 490 -2.76 -102.33 -2.78
CA SER A 490 -1.86 -101.88 -1.72
C SER A 490 -0.84 -100.87 -2.22
N GLY A 491 -0.27 -101.07 -3.41
CA GLY A 491 0.63 -100.11 -4.04
C GLY A 491 -0.07 -98.77 -4.34
N LYS A 492 -1.29 -98.82 -4.88
CA LYS A 492 -2.10 -97.62 -5.12
C LYS A 492 -2.43 -96.87 -3.83
N TYR A 493 -2.75 -97.57 -2.75
CA TYR A 493 -2.99 -96.90 -1.46
C TYR A 493 -1.76 -96.20 -0.89
N ASP A 494 -0.55 -96.73 -1.12
CA ASP A 494 0.68 -96.04 -0.75
C ASP A 494 0.92 -94.79 -1.62
N GLU A 495 0.66 -94.87 -2.93
CA GLU A 495 0.72 -93.72 -3.84
C GLU A 495 -0.30 -92.64 -3.46
N ASP A 496 -1.55 -93.02 -3.18
CA ASP A 496 -2.61 -92.11 -2.74
C ASP A 496 -2.22 -91.43 -1.41
N ALA A 497 -1.64 -92.17 -0.47
CA ALA A 497 -1.15 -91.62 0.79
C ALA A 497 -0.04 -90.58 0.57
N LYS A 498 0.94 -90.87 -0.30
CA LYS A 498 2.01 -89.92 -0.66
C LYS A 498 1.46 -88.67 -1.36
N PHE A 499 0.45 -88.83 -2.20
CA PHE A 499 -0.24 -87.72 -2.84
C PHE A 499 -0.91 -86.82 -1.80
N VAL A 500 -1.64 -87.40 -0.84
CA VAL A 500 -2.27 -86.66 0.27
C VAL A 500 -1.22 -85.96 1.14
N ASP A 501 -0.11 -86.62 1.51
CA ASP A 501 1.00 -86.01 2.27
C ASP A 501 1.57 -84.76 1.55
N THR A 502 1.75 -84.85 0.23
CA THR A 502 2.24 -83.75 -0.60
C THR A 502 1.24 -82.59 -0.62
N LEU A 503 -0.04 -82.87 -0.86
CA LEU A 503 -1.13 -81.88 -0.88
C LEU A 503 -1.21 -81.13 0.45
N VAL A 504 -1.19 -81.88 1.54
CA VAL A 504 -1.28 -81.34 2.90
C VAL A 504 -0.03 -80.52 3.25
N SER A 505 1.16 -80.95 2.81
CA SER A 505 2.39 -80.17 2.99
C SER A 505 2.35 -78.86 2.19
N GLN A 506 1.78 -78.86 0.98
CA GLN A 506 1.55 -77.62 0.20
C GLN A 506 0.53 -76.69 0.88
N PHE A 507 -0.55 -77.24 1.47
CA PHE A 507 -1.47 -76.43 2.26
C PHE A 507 -0.76 -75.75 3.41
N ARG A 508 0.08 -76.44 4.18
CA ARG A 508 0.85 -75.81 5.26
C ARG A 508 1.72 -74.64 4.79
N VAL A 509 2.43 -74.80 3.67
CA VAL A 509 3.24 -73.70 3.10
C VAL A 509 2.35 -72.51 2.75
N THR A 510 1.19 -72.78 2.12
CA THR A 510 0.21 -71.75 1.76
C THR A 510 -0.36 -71.06 2.99
N THR A 511 -0.69 -71.81 4.03
CA THR A 511 -1.19 -71.32 5.32
C THR A 511 -0.15 -70.46 6.04
N SER A 512 1.14 -70.84 5.99
CA SER A 512 2.22 -70.02 6.53
C SER A 512 2.35 -68.69 5.81
N ASN A 513 2.30 -68.68 4.47
CA ASN A 513 2.33 -67.46 3.68
C ASN A 513 1.10 -66.58 3.96
N LEU A 514 -0.08 -67.19 4.11
CA LEU A 514 -1.31 -66.48 4.46
C LEU A 514 -1.19 -65.81 5.84
N LEU A 515 -0.56 -66.48 6.81
CA LEU A 515 -0.34 -65.92 8.14
C LEU A 515 0.54 -64.66 8.08
N THR A 516 1.60 -64.67 7.27
CA THR A 516 2.43 -63.48 7.01
C THR A 516 1.63 -62.36 6.35
N SER A 517 0.82 -62.66 5.34
CA SER A 517 -0.05 -61.65 4.71
C SER A 517 -1.07 -61.05 5.69
N ILE A 518 -1.61 -61.86 6.60
CA ILE A 518 -2.54 -61.38 7.64
C ILE A 518 -1.81 -60.45 8.62
N GLU A 519 -0.56 -60.73 8.98
CA GLU A 519 0.27 -59.87 9.82
C GLU A 519 0.57 -58.52 9.13
N ASP A 520 0.87 -58.53 7.83
CA ASP A 520 1.03 -57.31 7.03
C ASP A 520 -0.25 -56.47 6.98
N VAL A 521 -1.41 -57.11 6.81
CA VAL A 521 -2.73 -56.45 6.86
C VAL A 521 -3.00 -55.87 8.24
N SER A 522 -2.67 -56.60 9.31
CA SER A 522 -2.80 -56.10 10.69
C SER A 522 -1.98 -54.83 10.92
N ASN A 523 -0.71 -54.83 10.47
CA ASN A 523 0.17 -53.68 10.60
C ASN A 523 -0.32 -52.48 9.79
N THR A 524 -0.87 -52.70 8.60
CA THR A 524 -1.43 -51.62 7.77
C THR A 524 -2.70 -51.02 8.39
N ILE A 525 -3.57 -51.82 8.99
CA ILE A 525 -4.75 -51.31 9.71
C ILE A 525 -4.34 -50.46 10.91
N GLU A 526 -3.33 -50.87 11.67
CA GLU A 526 -2.82 -50.07 12.79
C GLU A 526 -2.28 -48.70 12.32
N GLN A 527 -1.59 -48.68 11.18
CA GLN A 527 -1.16 -47.43 10.54
C GLN A 527 -2.34 -46.56 10.07
N VAL A 528 -3.37 -47.17 9.48
CA VAL A 528 -4.60 -46.45 9.09
C VAL A 528 -5.30 -45.86 10.30
N ALA A 529 -5.46 -46.62 11.39
CA ALA A 529 -6.06 -46.14 12.63
C ALA A 529 -5.27 -44.95 13.21
N LYS A 530 -3.94 -45.05 13.22
CA LYS A 530 -3.07 -43.95 13.66
C LYS A 530 -3.21 -42.71 12.78
N ALA A 531 -3.16 -42.86 11.46
CA ALA A 531 -3.32 -41.76 10.51
C ALA A 531 -4.71 -41.10 10.63
N ASN A 532 -5.75 -41.90 10.89
CA ASN A 532 -7.10 -41.41 11.12
C ASN A 532 -7.17 -40.55 12.39
N ASN A 533 -6.58 -41.00 13.50
CA ASN A 533 -6.54 -40.25 14.75
C ASN A 533 -5.72 -38.94 14.63
N GLU A 534 -4.58 -38.96 13.94
CA GLU A 534 -3.82 -37.76 13.60
C GLU A 534 -4.64 -36.80 12.74
N GLY A 535 -5.40 -37.35 11.79
CA GLY A 535 -6.36 -36.63 10.97
C GLY A 535 -7.43 -35.92 11.79
N THR A 536 -8.03 -36.58 12.78
CA THR A 536 -9.07 -36.00 13.66
C THR A 536 -8.53 -34.83 14.46
N LEU A 537 -7.30 -34.94 14.97
CA LEU A 537 -6.61 -33.83 15.63
C LEU A 537 -6.35 -32.67 14.67
N ALA A 538 -5.98 -32.96 13.42
CA ALA A 538 -5.76 -31.93 12.41
C ALA A 538 -7.06 -31.19 12.04
N THR A 539 -8.19 -31.89 11.86
CA THR A 539 -9.49 -31.26 11.62
C THR A 539 -9.96 -30.43 12.81
N THR A 540 -9.73 -30.88 14.04
CA THR A 540 -10.03 -30.08 15.24
C THR A 540 -9.25 -28.75 15.22
N ASN A 541 -7.96 -28.79 14.89
CA ASN A 541 -7.15 -27.56 14.75
C ASN A 541 -7.62 -26.66 13.60
N ILE A 542 -8.17 -27.23 12.52
CA ILE A 542 -8.77 -26.45 11.42
C ILE A 542 -10.00 -25.70 11.94
N SER A 543 -10.88 -26.36 12.71
CA SER A 543 -12.06 -25.73 13.32
C SER A 543 -11.68 -24.56 14.24
N ASP A 544 -10.64 -24.71 15.08
CA ASP A 544 -10.17 -23.61 15.92
C ASP A 544 -9.65 -22.42 15.09
N ARG A 545 -8.89 -22.71 14.03
CA ARG A 545 -8.40 -21.67 13.10
C ARG A 545 -9.51 -20.96 12.34
N ILE A 546 -10.62 -21.63 12.04
CA ILE A 546 -11.80 -21.01 11.43
C ILE A 546 -12.36 -19.93 12.37
N LEU A 547 -12.45 -20.21 13.68
CA LEU A 547 -12.92 -19.22 14.66
C LEU A 547 -12.00 -17.99 14.70
N ASP A 548 -10.68 -18.19 14.70
CA ASP A 548 -9.70 -17.10 14.65
C ASP A 548 -9.86 -16.25 13.37
N ILE A 549 -10.09 -16.90 12.21
CA ILE A 549 -10.32 -16.19 10.95
C ILE A 549 -11.59 -15.36 11.02
N ILE A 550 -12.68 -15.88 11.59
CA ILE A 550 -13.94 -15.13 11.75
C ILE A 550 -13.72 -13.88 12.61
N GLU A 551 -12.97 -13.99 13.71
CA GLU A 551 -12.64 -12.85 14.56
C GLU A 551 -11.83 -11.78 13.79
N GLN A 552 -10.80 -12.20 13.05
CA GLN A 552 -9.98 -11.29 12.25
C GLN A 552 -10.81 -10.61 11.15
N VAL A 553 -11.69 -11.36 10.47
CA VAL A 553 -12.56 -10.81 9.43
C VAL A 553 -13.49 -9.74 9.98
N ASN A 554 -14.06 -9.97 11.17
CA ASN A 554 -14.88 -8.97 11.85
C ASN A 554 -14.08 -7.71 12.21
N SER A 555 -12.86 -7.86 12.72
CA SER A 555 -11.96 -6.73 13.01
C SER A 555 -11.59 -5.92 11.76
N ILE A 556 -11.31 -6.60 10.64
CA ILE A 556 -11.05 -5.95 9.35
C ILE A 556 -12.30 -5.22 8.85
N ALA A 557 -13.49 -5.80 9.01
CA ALA A 557 -14.76 -5.18 8.62
C ALA A 557 -15.02 -3.88 9.41
N GLU A 558 -14.77 -3.87 10.72
CA GLU A 558 -14.87 -2.67 11.55
C GLU A 558 -13.88 -1.59 11.14
N SER A 559 -12.61 -1.95 10.95
CA SER A 559 -11.55 -1.04 10.51
C SER A 559 -11.84 -0.43 9.12
N THR A 560 -12.40 -1.24 8.23
CA THR A 560 -12.82 -0.82 6.89
C THR A 560 -14.02 0.11 6.94
N LYS A 561 -14.98 -0.13 7.86
CA LYS A 561 -16.10 0.76 8.12
C LYS A 561 -15.64 2.11 8.67
N ALA A 562 -14.70 2.12 9.62
CA ALA A 562 -14.08 3.35 10.12
C ALA A 562 -13.39 4.14 9.00
N SER A 563 -12.63 3.46 8.14
CA SER A 563 -11.97 4.07 6.98
C SER A 563 -12.98 4.68 5.99
N LYS A 564 -14.14 4.03 5.82
CA LYS A 564 -15.24 4.55 5.00
C LYS A 564 -15.79 5.87 5.55
N GLU A 565 -16.05 5.94 6.86
CA GLU A 565 -16.55 7.17 7.50
C GLU A 565 -15.50 8.29 7.40
N ILE A 566 -14.23 8.01 7.67
CA ILE A 566 -13.15 9.01 7.51
C ILE A 566 -13.08 9.54 6.08
N SER A 567 -13.18 8.67 5.06
CA SER A 567 -13.18 9.12 3.66
C SER A 567 -14.39 10.00 3.33
N LYS A 568 -15.56 9.67 3.89
CA LYS A 568 -16.80 10.44 3.73
C LYS A 568 -16.70 11.82 4.40
N ASP A 569 -16.17 11.88 5.61
CA ASP A 569 -15.92 13.12 6.34
C ASP A 569 -14.92 14.00 5.58
N LEU A 570 -13.84 13.41 5.08
CA LEU A 570 -12.85 14.11 4.25
C LEU A 570 -13.46 14.69 2.98
N LYS A 571 -14.33 13.93 2.30
CA LYS A 571 -15.06 14.39 1.12
C LYS A 571 -16.01 15.54 1.45
N GLN A 572 -16.69 15.49 2.60
CA GLN A 572 -17.55 16.55 3.08
C GLN A 572 -16.75 17.82 3.42
N ASP A 573 -15.60 17.69 4.09
CA ASP A 573 -14.73 18.83 4.40
C ASP A 573 -14.15 19.46 3.14
N ILE A 574 -13.77 18.66 2.14
CA ILE A 574 -13.30 19.16 0.85
C ILE A 574 -14.41 19.87 0.09
N SER A 575 -15.66 19.41 0.20
CA SER A 575 -16.81 20.00 -0.51
C SER A 575 -17.11 21.45 -0.09
N LYS A 576 -16.60 21.88 1.07
CA LYS A 576 -16.69 23.27 1.53
C LYS A 576 -15.82 24.22 0.69
N PHE A 577 -14.78 23.70 0.04
CA PHE A 577 -13.89 24.49 -0.79
C PHE A 577 -14.39 24.54 -2.23
N LYS A 578 -14.40 25.74 -2.81
CA LYS A 578 -14.80 25.98 -4.20
C LYS A 578 -13.54 26.19 -5.03
N ILE A 579 -13.24 25.27 -5.94
CA ILE A 579 -11.99 25.24 -6.72
C ILE A 579 -12.20 25.80 -8.12
#